data_AF-A0A846NCC3-F1
#
_entry.id   AF-A0A846NCC3-F1
#
_cell.length_a   1.000
_cell.length_b   1.000
_cell.length_c   1.000
_cell.angle_alpha   90.00
_cell.angle_beta   90.00
_cell.angle_gamma   90.00
#
_symmetry.space_group_name_H-M   'P 1'
#
loop_
_entity.id
_entity.type
_entity.pdbx_description
1 polymer ?
#
loop_
_entity_poly.entity_id
_entity_poly.type
_entity_poly.pdbx_seq_one_letter_code
_entity_poly.pdbx_strand_id
1 'polypeptide(L)' 'MTVMSTLSVCLEGIDGSGTSTQARRLGKGLERSGIRRRVIHFPDYRTPVGRLIKRFLLRKTSFEARAIRLLYAAN' A
#
# COMPACT_ATOMS: atom_id res chain seq x y z
N MET A 1 -24.60 -21.05 9.26
CA MET A 1 -23.98 -19.71 9.21
C MET A 1 -22.72 -19.81 8.38
N THR A 2 -22.69 -19.25 7.17
CA THR A 2 -21.51 -19.33 6.29
C THR A 2 -20.50 -18.27 6.73
N VAL A 3 -19.33 -18.71 7.20
CA VAL A 3 -18.21 -17.79 7.47
C VAL A 3 -17.71 -17.29 6.12
N MET A 4 -17.84 -16.00 5.82
CA MET A 4 -17.19 -15.42 4.64
C MET A 4 -15.69 -15.36 4.90
N SER A 5 -14.92 -16.19 4.20
CA SER A 5 -13.46 -16.12 4.22
C SER A 5 -12.99 -14.88 3.44
N THR A 6 -12.05 -14.13 4.03
CA THR A 6 -11.42 -12.99 3.37
C THR A 6 -9.99 -13.39 3.01
N LEU A 7 -9.57 -13.11 1.77
CA LEU A 7 -8.20 -13.34 1.30
C LEU A 7 -7.45 -12.00 1.19
N SER A 8 -6.23 -11.96 1.71
CA SER A 8 -5.30 -10.84 1.54
C SER A 8 -4.19 -11.24 0.56
N VAL A 9 -3.98 -10.42 -0.48
CA VAL A 9 -2.93 -10.62 -1.48
C VAL A 9 -2.03 -9.39 -1.49
N CYS A 10 -0.73 -9.59 -1.34
CA CYS A 10 0.28 -8.54 -1.50
C CYS A 10 0.96 -8.64 -2.87
N LEU A 11 1.20 -7.49 -3.51
CA LEU A 11 1.97 -7.40 -4.74
C LEU A 11 3.24 -6.59 -4.49
N GLU A 12 4.38 -7.25 -4.51
CA GLU A 12 5.70 -6.65 -4.29
C GLU A 12 6.51 -6.58 -5.59
N GLY A 13 7.46 -5.65 -5.67
CA GLY A 13 8.34 -5.51 -6.81
C GLY A 13 9.22 -4.27 -6.75
N ILE A 14 10.24 -4.23 -7.60
CA ILE A 14 11.14 -3.07 -7.74
C ILE A 14 10.41 -1.84 -8.32
N ASP A 15 11.05 -0.67 -8.25
CA ASP A 15 10.54 0.55 -8.87
C ASP A 15 10.29 0.33 -10.37
N GLY A 16 9.10 0.71 -10.84
CA GLY A 16 8.69 0.53 -12.24
C GLY A 16 8.18 -0.87 -12.60
N SER A 17 8.17 -1.85 -11.68
CA SER A 17 7.65 -3.22 -11.93
C SER A 17 6.15 -3.32 -12.24
N GLY A 18 5.39 -2.25 -12.03
CA GLY A 18 3.97 -2.17 -12.41
C GLY A 18 2.98 -2.71 -11.37
N THR A 19 3.41 -2.98 -10.14
CA THR A 19 2.55 -3.46 -9.02
C THR A 19 1.26 -2.65 -8.86
N SER A 20 1.36 -1.32 -8.86
CA SER A 20 0.19 -0.42 -8.75
C SER A 20 -0.80 -0.58 -9.91
N THR A 21 -0.31 -0.81 -11.13
CA THR A 21 -1.17 -1.06 -12.29
C THR A 21 -1.86 -2.41 -12.18
N GLN A 22 -1.13 -3.45 -11.76
CA GLN A 22 -1.70 -4.79 -11.59
C GLN A 22 -2.68 -4.87 -10.43
N ALA A 23 -2.41 -4.23 -9.28
CA ALA A 23 -3.35 -4.13 -8.15
C ALA A 23 -4.69 -3.52 -8.58
N ARG A 24 -4.65 -2.44 -9.37
CA ARG A 24 -5.85 -1.78 -9.91
C ARG A 24 -6.60 -2.67 -10.90
N ARG A 25 -5.89 -3.39 -11.78
CA ARG A 25 -6.49 -4.33 -12.73
C ARG A 25 -7.17 -5.50 -12.02
N LEU A 26 -6.48 -6.10 -11.05
CA LEU A 26 -7.03 -7.17 -10.21
C LEU A 26 -8.28 -6.69 -9.46
N GLY A 27 -8.22 -5.53 -8.81
CA GLY A 27 -9.36 -4.96 -8.09
C GLY A 27 -10.58 -4.71 -8.99
N LYS A 28 -10.38 -4.21 -10.22
CA LYS A 28 -11.46 -4.06 -11.21
C LYS A 28 -11.99 -5.40 -11.71
N GLY A 29 -11.13 -6.40 -11.88
CA GLY A 29 -11.53 -7.76 -12.26
C GLY A 29 -12.44 -8.38 -11.22
N LEU A 30 -12.04 -8.36 -9.94
CA LEU A 30 -12.83 -8.87 -8.82
C LEU A 30 -14.18 -8.16 -8.71
N GLU A 31 -14.19 -6.83 -8.84
CA GLU A 31 -15.42 -6.04 -8.82
C GLU A 31 -16.38 -6.42 -9.95
N ARG A 32 -15.89 -6.63 -11.18
CA ARG A 32 -16.70 -7.11 -12.31
C ARG A 32 -17.25 -8.52 -12.10
N SER A 33 -16.55 -9.35 -11.33
CA SER A 33 -17.01 -10.69 -10.94
C SER A 33 -17.95 -10.68 -9.72
N GLY A 34 -18.40 -9.52 -9.24
CA GLY A 34 -19.27 -9.41 -8.08
C GLY A 34 -18.59 -9.70 -6.74
N ILE A 35 -17.26 -9.78 -6.71
CA ILE A 35 -16.49 -10.09 -5.50
C ILE A 35 -16.18 -8.78 -4.77
N ARG A 36 -16.57 -8.71 -3.49
CA ARG A 36 -16.21 -7.58 -2.61
C ARG A 36 -14.70 -7.47 -2.49
N ARG A 37 -14.17 -6.28 -2.75
CA ARG A 37 -12.72 -6.03 -2.80
C ARG A 37 -12.34 -4.71 -2.15
N ARG A 38 -11.14 -4.67 -1.59
CA ARG A 38 -10.48 -3.44 -1.12
C ARG A 38 -9.06 -3.42 -1.65
N VAL A 39 -8.69 -2.34 -2.33
CA VAL A 39 -7.31 -2.09 -2.76
C VAL A 39 -6.68 -1.13 -1.77
N ILE A 40 -5.54 -1.52 -1.21
CA ILE A 40 -4.77 -0.73 -0.24
C ILE A 40 -3.36 -0.61 -0.79
N HIS A 41 -2.74 0.55 -0.60
CA HIS A 41 -1.37 0.82 -1.00
C HIS A 41 -0.58 1.29 0.21
N PHE A 42 0.64 0.76 0.35
CA PHE A 42 1.60 1.21 1.35
C PHE A 42 2.79 1.88 0.64
N PRO A 43 3.31 2.99 1.17
CA PRO A 43 2.78 3.78 2.30
C PRO A 43 1.45 4.49 1.96
N ASP A 44 0.54 4.61 2.94
CA ASP A 44 -0.65 5.47 2.80
C ASP A 44 -0.31 6.92 3.15
N TYR A 45 0.04 7.68 2.11
CA TYR A 45 0.41 9.10 2.20
C TYR A 45 -0.69 10.05 2.68
N ARG A 46 -1.92 9.58 2.89
CA ARG A 46 -3.01 10.39 3.46
C ARG A 46 -2.93 10.47 4.98
N THR A 47 -2.25 9.54 5.62
CA THR A 47 -2.07 9.51 7.08
C THR A 47 -0.99 10.51 7.53
N PRO A 48 -0.97 10.94 8.81
CA PRO A 48 0.12 11.75 9.34
C PRO A 48 1.50 11.11 9.16
N VAL A 49 1.63 9.80 9.42
CA VAL A 49 2.88 9.04 9.25
C VAL A 49 3.29 8.97 7.79
N GLY A 50 2.36 8.63 6.89
CA GLY A 50 2.61 8.61 5.45
C GLY A 50 3.07 9.97 4.92
N ARG A 51 2.52 11.09 5.42
CA ARG A 51 3.00 12.43 5.05
C ARG A 51 4.46 12.66 5.47
N LEU A 52 4.91 12.13 6.61
CA LEU A 52 6.32 12.21 7.03
C LEU A 52 7.22 11.40 6.09
N ILE A 53 6.82 10.17 5.75
CA ILE A 53 7.53 9.33 4.77
C ILE A 53 7.62 10.05 3.42
N LYS A 54 6.53 10.65 2.94
CA LYS A 54 6.51 11.41 1.69
C LYS A 54 7.49 12.58 1.71
N ARG A 55 7.57 13.32 2.82
CA ARG A 55 8.53 14.43 2.97
C ARG A 55 9.97 13.92 2.94
N PHE A 56 10.26 12.76 3.55
CA PHE A 56 11.57 12.13 3.52
C PHE A 56 11.97 11.75 2.08
N LEU A 57 11.09 11.06 1.35
CA LEU A 57 11.33 10.66 -0.04
C LEU A 57 11.56 11.86 -0.98
N LEU A 58 10.85 12.97 -0.73
CA LEU A 58 11.05 14.24 -1.46
C LEU A 58 12.26 15.06 -0.98
N ARG A 59 13.11 14.50 -0.09
CA ARG A 59 14.27 15.17 0.51
C ARG A 59 13.95 16.48 1.22
N LYS A 60 12.70 16.64 1.70
CA LYS A 60 12.24 17.83 2.45
C LYS A 60 12.49 17.72 3.96
N THR A 61 12.91 16.54 4.42
CA THR A 61 13.29 16.26 5.80
C THR A 61 14.26 15.08 5.80
N SER A 62 15.19 15.04 6.76
CA SER A 62 16.09 13.94 6.98
C SER A 62 15.68 13.16 8.22
N PHE A 63 15.81 11.85 8.16
CA PHE A 63 15.65 10.95 9.29
C PHE A 63 16.85 10.00 9.31
N GLU A 64 17.22 9.54 10.51
CA GLU A 64 18.11 8.40 10.64
C GLU A 64 17.45 7.16 10.02
N ALA A 65 18.26 6.24 9.48
CA ALA A 65 17.80 5.00 8.85
C ALA A 65 16.84 4.19 9.74
N ARG A 66 17.10 4.12 11.05
CA ARG A 66 16.22 3.43 12.00
C ARG A 66 14.87 4.14 12.15
N ALA A 67 14.89 5.47 12.26
CA ALA A 67 13.67 6.26 12.42
C ALA A 67 12.74 6.12 11.20
N ILE A 68 13.27 6.25 9.98
CA ILE A 68 12.45 6.09 8.77
C ILE A 68 11.90 4.65 8.66
N ARG A 69 12.68 3.63 9.01
CA ARG A 69 12.22 2.23 9.01
C ARG A 69 11.03 2.01 9.95
N LEU A 70 11.05 2.62 11.13
CA LEU A 70 9.93 2.57 12.08
C LEU A 70 8.69 3.30 11.56
N LEU A 71 8.86 4.43 10.87
CA LEU A 71 7.74 5.12 10.23
C LEU A 71 7.07 4.26 9.16
N TYR A 72 7.85 3.55 8.33
CA TYR A 72 7.30 2.59 7.37
C TYR A 72 6.54 1.43 8.03
N ALA A 73 7.01 0.92 9.18
CA ALA A 73 6.34 -0.15 9.90
C ALA A 73 5.04 0.31 10.60
N ALA A 74 4.98 1.58 11.01
CA ALA A 74 3.84 2.17 11.70
C ALA A 74 2.73 2.70 10.75
N ASN A 75 2.99 2.75 9.44
CA ASN A 75 2.04 3.27 8.45
C ASN A 75 1.21 2.17 7.80
#